data_AF-A0A849FZD6-F1
#
_entry.id   AF-A0A849FZD6-F1
#
_cell.length_a   1.000
_cell.length_b   1.000
_cell.length_c   1.000
_cell.angle_alpha   90.00
_cell.angle_beta   90.00
_cell.angle_gamma   90.00
#
_symmetry.space_group_name_H-M   'P 1'
#
loop_
_entity.id
_entity.type
_entity.pdbx_description
1 polymer ?
#
loop_
_entity_poly.entity_id
_entity_poly.type
_entity_poly.pdbx_seq_one_letter_code
_entity_poly.pdbx_strand_id
1 'polypeptide(L)'
;MIRAATVLALVAATPANALSCLAPDAVRLYTQAAESDALFAIVTGRLHPDGEIRVPEVDANSQKNAEATTRVRMTGKVLGSQGFAQEFEREIDVTVTCLSIWCGTAITDQDILAAVRLTDDAPVLEVGPCGGMAIPLEGADVDGLLRCHRTGDCPPM
;
A
#
# COMPACT_ATOMS: atom_id res chain seq x y z
N MET A 1 23.74 -53.60 -29.38
CA MET A 1 24.58 -52.73 -28.53
C MET A 1 23.74 -51.52 -28.15
N ILE A 2 23.27 -51.47 -26.91
CA ILE A 2 22.31 -50.50 -26.37
C ILE A 2 23.09 -49.26 -25.93
N ARG A 3 22.67 -48.06 -26.36
CA ARG A 3 23.09 -46.79 -25.73
C ARG A 3 21.84 -46.05 -25.28
N ALA A 4 21.50 -46.22 -24.01
CA ALA A 4 20.52 -45.41 -23.32
C ALA A 4 21.13 -44.01 -23.09
N ALA A 5 20.53 -42.98 -23.69
CA ALA A 5 20.87 -41.59 -23.43
C ALA A 5 19.88 -41.04 -22.39
N THR A 6 20.29 -41.05 -21.12
CA THR A 6 19.52 -40.48 -20.02
C THR A 6 19.70 -38.96 -20.04
N VAL A 7 18.67 -38.22 -20.49
CA VAL A 7 18.64 -36.76 -20.41
C VAL A 7 18.24 -36.38 -18.98
N LEU A 8 19.21 -35.90 -18.20
CA LEU A 8 18.99 -35.39 -16.84
C LEU A 8 18.47 -33.96 -16.95
N ALA A 9 17.15 -33.78 -16.76
CA ALA A 9 16.52 -32.46 -16.69
C ALA A 9 16.85 -31.80 -15.34
N LEU A 10 17.81 -30.86 -15.33
CA LEU A 10 18.01 -29.96 -14.20
C LEU A 10 16.93 -28.88 -14.23
N VAL A 11 15.88 -29.06 -13.43
CA VAL A 11 14.94 -27.98 -13.10
C VAL A 11 15.68 -27.07 -12.13
N ALA A 12 16.18 -25.93 -12.63
CA ALA A 12 16.68 -24.86 -11.78
C ALA A 12 15.51 -24.29 -10.98
N ALA A 13 15.34 -24.76 -9.75
CA ALA A 13 14.43 -24.16 -8.79
C ALA A 13 15.02 -22.80 -8.41
N THR A 14 14.56 -21.73 -9.06
CA THR A 14 14.80 -20.37 -8.58
C THR A 14 14.13 -20.24 -7.20
N PRO A 15 14.79 -19.59 -6.21
CA PRO A 15 14.15 -19.34 -4.93
C PRO A 15 12.99 -18.37 -5.16
N ALA A 16 11.77 -18.90 -5.18
CA ALA A 16 10.56 -18.13 -5.01
C ALA A 16 10.52 -17.65 -3.55
N ASN A 17 11.24 -16.56 -3.26
CA ASN A 17 11.00 -15.80 -2.04
C ASN A 17 9.60 -15.20 -2.14
N ALA A 18 8.58 -15.95 -1.73
CA ALA A 18 7.23 -15.45 -1.63
C ALA A 18 7.21 -14.45 -0.46
N LEU A 19 6.94 -13.16 -0.75
CA LEU A 19 6.65 -12.22 0.33
C LEU A 19 5.44 -12.74 1.13
N SER A 20 5.66 -13.02 2.41
CA SER A 20 4.57 -13.31 3.35
C SER A 20 3.97 -11.98 3.80
N CYS A 21 3.12 -11.39 2.96
CA CYS A 21 2.41 -10.19 3.33
C CYS A 21 1.32 -10.54 4.35
N LEU A 22 1.22 -9.72 5.40
CA LEU A 22 0.11 -9.82 6.35
C LEU A 22 -1.19 -9.40 5.68
N ALA A 23 -2.30 -10.01 6.10
CA ALA A 23 -3.61 -9.62 5.64
C ALA A 23 -3.88 -8.12 5.93
N PRO A 24 -4.45 -7.37 4.98
CA PRO A 24 -4.85 -5.98 5.21
C PRO A 24 -5.72 -5.83 6.46
N ASP A 25 -5.44 -4.82 7.29
CA ASP A 25 -6.19 -4.56 8.52
C ASP A 25 -6.29 -3.06 8.79
N ALA A 26 -7.52 -2.59 9.06
CA ALA A 26 -7.82 -1.18 9.20
C ALA A 26 -7.28 -0.59 10.51
N VAL A 27 -7.38 -1.35 11.61
CA VAL A 27 -6.90 -0.91 12.93
C VAL A 27 -5.39 -0.78 12.91
N ARG A 28 -4.68 -1.76 12.33
CA ARG A 28 -3.23 -1.76 12.15
C ARG A 28 -2.74 -0.63 11.25
N LEU A 29 -3.44 -0.34 10.15
CA LEU A 29 -3.13 0.81 9.30
C LEU A 29 -3.25 2.12 10.10
N TYR A 30 -4.33 2.25 10.88
CA TYR A 30 -4.54 3.42 11.73
C TYR A 30 -3.48 3.57 12.82
N THR A 31 -3.19 2.50 13.58
CA THR A 31 -2.21 2.55 14.68
C THR A 31 -0.81 2.79 14.15
N GLN A 32 -0.43 2.16 13.04
CA GLN A 32 0.86 2.44 12.38
C GLN A 32 1.01 3.92 12.00
N ALA A 33 -0.05 4.55 11.49
CA ALA A 33 -0.05 5.98 11.17
C ALA A 33 -0.03 6.86 12.44
N ALA A 34 -0.78 6.48 13.48
CA ALA A 34 -0.88 7.24 14.73
C ALA A 34 0.39 7.16 15.60
N GLU A 35 1.14 6.06 15.53
CA GLU A 35 2.38 5.83 16.26
C GLU A 35 3.62 6.33 15.51
N SER A 36 3.46 6.82 14.28
CA SER A 36 4.55 7.36 13.47
C SER A 36 4.96 8.77 13.89
N ASP A 37 6.24 9.09 13.71
CA ASP A 37 6.73 10.48 13.83
C ASP A 37 6.24 11.38 12.70
N ALA A 38 5.74 10.81 11.59
CA ALA A 38 5.16 11.55 10.49
C ALA A 38 3.67 11.83 10.71
N LEU A 39 3.18 12.94 10.15
CA LEU A 39 1.76 13.27 10.20
C LEU A 39 1.01 12.57 9.07
N PHE A 40 -0.14 11.98 9.39
CA PHE A 40 -0.98 11.29 8.41
C PHE A 40 -2.43 11.81 8.46
N ALA A 41 -3.04 11.91 7.28
CA ALA A 41 -4.48 11.99 7.12
C ALA A 41 -5.01 10.60 6.78
N ILE A 42 -5.95 10.08 7.59
CA ILE A 42 -6.63 8.82 7.32
C ILE A 42 -7.84 9.13 6.44
N VAL A 43 -7.92 8.55 5.25
CA VAL A 43 -8.92 8.88 4.24
C VAL A 43 -9.59 7.63 3.71
N THR A 44 -10.92 7.60 3.70
CA THR A 44 -11.69 6.66 2.88
C THR A 44 -12.02 7.33 1.55
N GLY A 45 -11.62 6.77 0.42
CA GLY A 45 -11.81 7.46 -0.87
C GLY A 45 -11.35 6.67 -2.08
N ARG A 46 -11.17 7.38 -3.19
CA ARG A 46 -10.77 6.82 -4.48
C ARG A 46 -9.68 7.68 -5.12
N LEU A 47 -8.75 7.02 -5.80
CA LEU A 47 -7.73 7.64 -6.64
C LEU A 47 -8.28 7.85 -8.06
N HIS A 48 -8.00 9.02 -8.63
CA HIS A 48 -8.36 9.39 -10.01
C HIS A 48 -7.10 9.72 -10.79
N PRO A 49 -6.36 8.71 -11.27
CA PRO A 49 -5.20 8.95 -12.12
C PRO A 49 -5.64 9.28 -13.56
N ASP A 50 -4.95 10.23 -14.20
CA ASP A 50 -5.17 10.58 -15.61
C ASP A 50 -4.48 9.60 -16.60
N GLY A 51 -3.99 8.46 -16.09
CA GLY A 51 -3.24 7.45 -16.82
C GLY A 51 -2.79 6.31 -15.90
N GLU A 52 -1.81 5.52 -16.35
CA GLU A 52 -1.25 4.45 -15.52
C GLU A 52 -0.38 5.02 -14.38
N ILE A 53 -0.47 4.40 -13.19
CA ILE A 53 0.43 4.70 -12.09
C ILE A 53 1.82 4.18 -12.45
N ARG A 54 2.83 5.05 -12.38
CA ARG A 54 4.21 4.68 -12.67
C ARG A 54 4.71 3.67 -11.64
N VAL A 55 5.29 2.59 -12.16
CA VAL A 55 6.06 1.60 -11.39
C VAL A 55 7.52 1.77 -11.79
N PRO A 56 8.47 1.82 -10.85
CA PRO A 56 9.87 2.00 -11.21
C PRO A 56 10.42 0.76 -11.91
N GLU A 57 11.40 0.97 -12.78
CA GLU A 57 12.13 -0.12 -13.42
C GLU A 57 13.11 -0.73 -12.41
N VAL A 58 13.03 -2.06 -12.22
CA VAL A 58 13.86 -2.80 -11.25
C VAL A 58 14.87 -3.67 -11.97
N ASP A 59 16.15 -3.53 -11.60
CA ASP A 59 17.22 -4.42 -12.05
C ASP A 59 17.41 -5.53 -11.03
N ALA A 60 17.20 -6.78 -11.45
CA ALA A 60 17.36 -7.97 -10.59
C ALA A 60 18.79 -8.14 -10.04
N ASN A 61 19.79 -7.49 -10.64
CA ASN A 61 21.17 -7.47 -10.16
C ASN A 61 21.49 -6.30 -9.23
N SER A 62 20.56 -5.36 -9.07
CA SER A 62 20.67 -4.21 -8.18
C SER A 62 19.99 -4.50 -6.85
N GLN A 63 20.69 -4.24 -5.74
CA GLN A 63 20.11 -4.32 -4.39
C GLN A 63 19.47 -3.01 -3.94
N LYS A 64 19.31 -2.03 -4.85
CA LYS A 64 18.77 -0.71 -4.50
C LYS A 64 17.25 -0.77 -4.46
N ASN A 65 16.67 -0.16 -3.43
CA ASN A 65 15.25 0.19 -3.44
C ASN A 65 15.01 1.20 -4.58
N ALA A 66 13.91 0.99 -5.29
CA ALA A 66 13.48 1.85 -6.39
C ALA A 66 12.08 2.40 -6.07
N GLU A 67 11.83 3.62 -6.50
CA GLU A 67 10.53 4.27 -6.33
C GLU A 67 10.15 5.07 -7.57
N ALA A 68 8.86 5.18 -7.83
CA ALA A 68 8.31 6.08 -8.85
C ALA A 68 7.07 6.78 -8.31
N THR A 69 6.97 8.08 -8.59
CA THR A 69 5.86 8.92 -8.13
C THR A 69 4.96 9.33 -9.28
N THR A 70 3.66 9.26 -9.05
CA THR A 70 2.62 9.73 -9.95
C THR A 70 1.67 10.65 -9.18
N ARG A 71 1.48 11.87 -9.69
CA ARG A 71 0.51 12.82 -9.13
C ARG A 71 -0.89 12.43 -9.57
N VAL A 72 -1.81 12.34 -8.62
CA VAL A 72 -3.21 11.94 -8.87
C VAL A 72 -4.14 12.80 -8.02
N ARG A 73 -5.39 12.94 -8.46
CA ARG A 73 -6.44 13.50 -7.60
C ARG A 73 -7.02 12.40 -6.73
N MET A 74 -7.17 12.65 -5.44
CA MET A 74 -7.89 11.77 -4.52
C MET A 74 -9.13 12.48 -4.00
N THR A 75 -10.26 11.76 -4.00
CA THR A 75 -11.53 12.25 -3.42
C THR A 75 -12.05 11.28 -2.38
N GLY A 76 -12.68 11.78 -1.32
CA GLY A 76 -13.27 10.94 -0.29
C GLY A 76 -13.58 11.70 0.99
N LYS A 77 -13.43 11.02 2.13
CA LYS A 77 -13.66 11.55 3.46
C LYS A 77 -12.44 11.36 4.34
N VAL A 78 -12.06 12.39 5.08
CA VAL A 78 -10.96 12.31 6.06
C VAL A 78 -11.50 12.04 7.45
N LEU A 79 -10.76 11.22 8.20
CA LEU A 79 -11.04 10.93 9.61
C LEU A 79 -10.83 12.18 10.45
N GLY A 80 -11.85 12.54 11.22
CA GLY A 80 -11.76 13.52 12.28
C GLY A 80 -12.54 13.09 13.52
N SER A 81 -12.80 14.04 14.42
CA SER A 81 -13.50 13.79 15.68
C SER A 81 -14.91 13.19 15.52
N GLN A 82 -15.57 13.45 14.38
CA GLN A 82 -16.89 12.92 14.03
C GLN A 82 -16.81 11.68 13.11
N GLY A 83 -15.65 11.04 12.99
CA GLY A 83 -15.39 10.00 11.99
C GLY A 83 -15.13 10.56 10.59
N PHE A 84 -15.47 9.79 9.57
CA PHE A 84 -15.28 10.13 8.15
C PHE A 84 -16.38 11.08 7.61
N ALA A 85 -16.47 12.28 8.18
CA ALA A 85 -17.52 13.25 7.84
C ALA A 85 -17.05 14.35 6.88
N GLN A 86 -15.81 14.82 7.04
CA GLN A 86 -15.26 15.93 6.29
C GLN A 86 -14.80 15.49 4.89
N GLU A 87 -15.15 16.26 3.86
CA GLU A 87 -14.67 16.03 2.49
C GLU A 87 -13.15 16.13 2.41
N PHE A 88 -12.56 15.21 1.66
CA PHE A 88 -11.17 15.21 1.27
C PHE A 88 -11.10 15.24 -0.25
N GLU A 89 -10.59 16.33 -0.81
CA GLU A 89 -10.31 16.44 -2.24
C GLU A 89 -9.00 17.19 -2.44
N ARG A 90 -7.95 16.47 -2.85
CA ARG A 90 -6.60 17.01 -3.00
C ARG A 90 -5.87 16.31 -4.14
N GLU A 91 -4.93 17.02 -4.74
CA GLU A 91 -3.84 16.36 -5.46
C GLU A 91 -2.88 15.73 -4.45
N ILE A 92 -2.51 14.48 -4.69
CA ILE A 92 -1.58 13.73 -3.87
C ILE A 92 -0.54 13.04 -4.77
N ASP A 93 0.59 12.70 -4.18
CA ASP A 93 1.63 11.90 -4.81
C ASP A 93 1.47 10.44 -4.41
N VAL A 94 1.13 9.58 -5.37
CA VAL A 94 1.19 8.13 -5.19
C VAL A 94 2.61 7.68 -5.50
N THR A 95 3.33 7.23 -4.48
CA THR A 95 4.70 6.75 -4.60
C THR A 95 4.72 5.24 -4.47
N VAL A 96 5.01 4.55 -5.59
CA VAL A 96 5.17 3.11 -5.62
C VAL A 96 6.61 2.78 -5.26
N THR A 97 6.80 1.93 -4.25
CA THR A 97 8.11 1.44 -3.82
C THR A 97 8.28 -0.03 -4.16
N CYS A 98 9.52 -0.44 -4.38
CA CYS A 98 9.87 -1.83 -4.63
C CYS A 98 10.88 -2.36 -3.61
N LEU A 99 10.67 -3.60 -3.19
CA LEU A 99 11.63 -4.39 -2.43
C LEU A 99 12.29 -5.38 -3.39
N SER A 100 13.52 -5.09 -3.79
CA SER A 100 14.22 -5.82 -4.86
C SER A 100 13.38 -5.83 -6.15
N ILE A 101 12.85 -6.97 -6.56
CA ILE A 101 12.04 -7.11 -7.77
C ILE A 101 10.53 -6.97 -7.54
N TRP A 102 10.09 -6.84 -6.28
CA TRP A 102 8.68 -6.82 -5.92
C TRP A 102 8.24 -5.39 -5.70
N CYS A 103 7.40 -4.88 -6.61
CA CYS A 103 6.86 -3.53 -6.54
C CYS A 103 5.45 -3.53 -5.96
N GLY A 104 5.10 -2.41 -5.32
CA GLY A 104 3.72 -2.14 -4.95
C GLY A 104 2.80 -1.98 -6.15
N THR A 105 1.52 -2.21 -5.91
CA THR A 105 0.45 -1.98 -6.88
C THR A 105 -0.58 -1.07 -6.24
N ALA A 106 -0.76 0.13 -6.78
CA ALA A 106 -1.77 1.05 -6.31
C ALA A 106 -3.17 0.53 -6.64
N ILE A 107 -4.10 0.67 -5.69
CA ILE A 107 -5.51 0.31 -5.87
C ILE A 107 -6.24 1.51 -6.47
N THR A 108 -6.69 1.40 -7.71
CA THR A 108 -7.30 2.52 -8.46
C THR A 108 -8.71 2.26 -8.96
N ASP A 109 -9.20 1.03 -8.88
CA ASP A 109 -10.49 0.58 -9.43
C ASP A 109 -11.63 0.55 -8.39
N GLN A 110 -11.31 0.66 -7.10
CA GLN A 110 -12.23 0.57 -5.98
C GLN A 110 -11.95 1.61 -4.90
N ASP A 111 -12.84 1.70 -3.92
CA ASP A 111 -12.65 2.57 -2.77
C ASP A 111 -11.64 1.95 -1.80
N ILE A 112 -10.82 2.81 -1.18
CA ILE A 112 -9.74 2.44 -0.29
C ILE A 112 -9.85 3.14 1.05
N LEU A 113 -9.31 2.52 2.09
CA LEU A 113 -8.87 3.19 3.31
C LEU A 113 -7.36 3.42 3.20
N ALA A 114 -6.94 4.67 3.28
CA ALA A 114 -5.56 5.07 3.10
C ALA A 114 -5.06 5.95 4.25
N ALA A 115 -3.80 5.76 4.63
CA ALA A 115 -3.06 6.69 5.47
C ALA A 115 -2.15 7.53 4.55
N VAL A 116 -2.61 8.74 4.23
CA VAL A 116 -1.90 9.68 3.37
C VAL A 116 -0.96 10.52 4.23
N ARG A 117 0.35 10.37 4.03
CA ARG A 117 1.36 11.13 4.75
C ARG A 117 1.33 12.59 4.34
N LEU A 118 1.23 13.49 5.30
CA LEU A 118 1.31 14.92 5.07
C LEU A 118 2.79 15.33 5.03
N THR A 119 3.15 16.11 4.01
CA THR A 119 4.49 16.67 3.85
C THR A 119 4.38 18.17 3.53
N ASP A 120 5.50 18.87 3.55
CA ASP A 120 5.55 20.30 3.21
C ASP A 120 5.29 20.57 1.71
N ASP A 121 5.49 19.57 0.85
CA ASP A 121 5.32 19.69 -0.60
C ASP A 121 3.92 19.24 -1.04
N ALA A 122 3.67 17.93 -1.03
CA ALA A 122 2.41 17.31 -1.41
C ALA A 122 2.08 16.14 -0.47
N PRO A 123 0.81 15.86 -0.16
CA PRO A 123 0.45 14.65 0.56
C PRO A 123 0.88 13.42 -0.24
N VAL A 124 1.48 12.43 0.43
CA VAL A 124 2.05 11.24 -0.20
C VAL A 124 1.29 10.00 0.25
N LEU A 125 0.81 9.21 -0.71
CA LEU A 125 0.36 7.85 -0.47
C LEU A 125 1.44 6.88 -0.92
N GLU A 126 2.07 6.19 0.03
CA GLU A 126 3.08 5.19 -0.26
C GLU A 126 2.46 3.81 -0.46
N VAL A 127 2.83 3.16 -1.56
CA VAL A 127 2.35 1.83 -1.93
C VAL A 127 3.54 0.91 -2.14
N GLY A 128 3.74 0.01 -1.18
CA GLY A 128 4.79 -1.00 -1.23
C GLY A 128 4.29 -2.36 -1.70
N PRO A 129 5.19 -3.34 -1.87
CA PRO A 129 4.87 -4.68 -2.38
C PRO A 129 3.91 -5.49 -1.52
N CYS A 130 3.65 -5.06 -0.27
CA CYS A 130 2.66 -5.67 0.62
C CYS A 130 1.40 -4.79 0.83
N GLY A 131 1.07 -3.91 -0.11
CA GLY A 131 -0.12 -3.04 -0.04
C GLY A 131 0.16 -1.65 0.52
N GLY A 132 1.24 -1.46 1.29
CA GLY A 132 1.65 -0.15 1.80
C GLY A 132 0.61 0.49 2.72
N MET A 133 0.43 1.80 2.62
CA MET A 133 -0.48 2.59 3.46
C MET A 133 -1.89 2.73 2.84
N ALA A 134 -2.31 1.75 2.03
CA ALA A 134 -3.64 1.68 1.45
C ALA A 134 -4.17 0.24 1.46
N ILE A 135 -5.45 0.09 1.83
CA ILE A 135 -6.16 -1.19 1.79
C ILE A 135 -7.50 -1.01 1.09
N PRO A 136 -8.08 -2.06 0.49
CA PRO A 136 -9.47 -2.03 0.03
C PRO A 136 -10.39 -1.61 1.17
N LEU A 137 -11.34 -0.72 0.90
CA LEU A 137 -12.34 -0.33 1.88
C LEU A 137 -13.35 -1.46 2.13
N GLU A 138 -13.65 -2.24 1.08
CA GLU A 138 -14.50 -3.41 1.21
C GLU A 138 -13.85 -4.43 2.16
N GLY A 139 -14.59 -4.84 3.19
CA GLY A 139 -14.11 -5.80 4.19
C GLY A 139 -13.20 -5.22 5.28
N ALA A 140 -12.84 -3.94 5.20
CA ALA A 140 -12.06 -3.27 6.25
C ALA A 140 -12.89 -3.07 7.53
N ASP A 141 -12.31 -3.33 8.70
CA ASP A 141 -12.94 -3.07 10.01
C ASP A 141 -12.90 -1.58 10.37
N VAL A 142 -13.72 -0.78 9.68
CA VAL A 142 -13.83 0.67 9.91
C VAL A 142 -14.40 0.97 11.29
N ASP A 143 -15.30 0.12 11.82
CA ASP A 143 -15.88 0.31 13.14
C ASP A 143 -14.85 0.09 14.26
N GLY A 144 -13.99 -0.91 14.12
CA GLY A 144 -12.84 -1.13 14.99
C GLY A 144 -11.88 0.06 14.98
N LEU A 145 -11.55 0.58 13.79
CA LEU A 145 -10.75 1.79 13.64
C LEU A 145 -11.40 3.00 14.34
N LEU A 146 -12.69 3.24 14.11
CA LEU A 146 -13.40 4.38 14.71
C LEU A 146 -13.49 4.27 16.23
N ARG A 147 -13.62 3.05 16.77
CA ARG A 147 -13.56 2.80 18.22
C ARG A 147 -12.19 3.16 18.76
N CYS A 148 -11.13 2.59 18.17
CA CYS A 148 -9.73 2.87 18.50
C CYS A 148 -9.43 4.38 18.45
N HIS A 149 -9.90 5.09 17.42
CA HIS A 149 -9.72 6.53 17.29
C HIS A 149 -10.39 7.34 18.42
N ARG A 150 -11.58 6.93 18.86
CA ARG A 150 -12.37 7.67 19.86
C ARG A 150 -11.95 7.38 21.30
N THR A 151 -11.61 6.14 21.59
CA THR A 151 -11.36 5.68 22.97
C THR A 151 -9.89 5.45 23.28
N GLY A 152 -9.04 5.33 22.25
CA GLY A 152 -7.67 4.84 22.37
C GLY A 152 -7.57 3.34 22.62
N ASP A 153 -8.70 2.63 22.70
CA ASP A 153 -8.75 1.18 22.88
C ASP A 153 -8.76 0.49 21.52
N CYS A 154 -7.57 0.08 21.08
CA CYS A 154 -7.35 -0.53 19.78
C CYS A 154 -7.30 -2.06 19.94
N PRO A 155 -8.21 -2.80 19.28
CA PRO A 155 -8.26 -4.25 19.44
C PRO A 155 -6.93 -4.89 19.01
N PRO A 156 -6.49 -5.95 19.71
CA PRO A 156 -5.28 -6.68 19.32
C PRO A 156 -5.50 -7.38 17.97
N MET A 157 -4.44 -7.37 17.17
CA MET A 157 -4.36 -7.87 15.79
C MET A 157 -4.11 -9.38 15.74
#